data_AF-A0A2D1SV14-F1
#
_entry.id   AF-A0A2D1SV14-F1
#
_cell.length_a   1.000
_cell.length_b   1.000
_cell.length_c   1.000
_cell.angle_alpha   90.00
_cell.angle_beta   90.00
_cell.angle_gamma   90.00
#
_symmetry.space_group_name_H-M   'P 1'
#
loop_
_entity.id
_entity.type
_entity.pdbx_description
1 polymer ?
#
loop_
_entity_poly.entity_id
_entity_poly.type
_entity_poly.pdbx_seq_one_letter_code
_entity_poly.pdbx_strand_id
1 'polypeptide(L)'
;MSQRVAYYDVAPDGMKIMMDMEKYTKKSTINRATRELIKIRVSQINGCAFCIDMHTSDARKMGETEQRIYCLNAWNECTFYTIEEKVALELCEHITLIPTKRVPDDLYKRVCDYYDEKQYVDLVLIINQINSWNRISIAMGNTAIEK
;
A
#
# COMPACT_ATOMS: atom_id res chain seq x y z
N MET A 1 -5.13 6.60 -22.45
CA MET A 1 -6.57 6.91 -22.24
C MET A 1 -6.64 8.19 -21.43
N SER A 2 -7.61 9.08 -21.69
CA SER A 2 -7.82 10.25 -20.84
C SER A 2 -8.46 9.83 -19.51
N GLN A 3 -8.11 10.52 -18.44
CA GLN A 3 -8.75 10.40 -17.14
C GLN A 3 -10.28 10.61 -17.30
N ARG A 4 -11.11 9.72 -16.74
CA ARG A 4 -12.58 9.78 -16.92
C ARG A 4 -13.20 11.00 -16.24
N VAL A 5 -12.65 11.40 -15.10
CA VAL A 5 -13.12 12.53 -14.30
C VAL A 5 -11.91 13.27 -13.73
N ALA A 6 -11.85 14.58 -13.90
CA ALA A 6 -10.89 15.45 -13.22
C ALA A 6 -11.28 15.63 -11.74
N TYR A 7 -11.21 14.55 -10.95
CA TYR A 7 -11.81 14.46 -9.63
C TYR A 7 -11.21 15.42 -8.58
N TYR A 8 -10.01 15.94 -8.81
CA TYR A 8 -9.44 17.01 -7.99
C TYR A 8 -10.14 18.36 -8.21
N ASP A 9 -10.63 18.62 -9.43
CA ASP A 9 -11.32 19.87 -9.77
C ASP A 9 -12.82 19.78 -9.46
N VAL A 10 -13.42 18.60 -9.69
CA VAL A 10 -14.85 18.37 -9.48
C VAL A 10 -15.22 18.26 -7.99
N ALA A 11 -14.35 17.66 -7.16
CA ALA A 11 -14.62 17.43 -5.74
C ALA A 11 -13.37 17.68 -4.87
N PRO A 12 -12.83 18.92 -4.85
CA PRO A 12 -11.58 19.24 -4.15
C PRO A 12 -11.63 18.94 -2.65
N ASP A 13 -12.75 19.25 -1.98
CA ASP A 13 -12.92 18.98 -0.55
C ASP A 13 -12.98 17.47 -0.25
N GLY A 14 -13.56 16.68 -1.15
CA GLY A 14 -13.55 15.22 -1.04
C GLY A 14 -12.13 14.65 -1.17
N MET A 15 -11.36 15.15 -2.14
CA MET A 15 -9.97 14.73 -2.34
C MET A 15 -9.03 15.21 -1.24
N LYS A 16 -9.35 16.34 -0.58
CA LYS A 16 -8.61 16.83 0.58
C LYS A 16 -8.59 15.81 1.73
N ILE A 17 -9.66 15.04 1.93
CA ILE A 17 -9.73 13.98 2.96
C ILE A 17 -8.65 12.92 2.70
N MET A 18 -8.54 12.47 1.43
CA MET A 18 -7.52 11.50 1.02
C MET A 18 -6.10 12.04 1.20
N MET A 19 -5.89 13.33 0.91
CA MET A 19 -4.60 14.01 1.12
C MET A 19 -4.27 14.19 2.60
N ASP A 20 -5.24 14.48 3.45
CA ASP A 20 -5.01 14.63 4.89
C ASP A 20 -4.68 13.28 5.54
N MET A 21 -5.26 12.19 5.06
CA MET A 21 -4.84 10.83 5.41
C MET A 21 -3.37 10.59 5.00
N GLU A 22 -2.92 11.06 3.83
CA GLU A 22 -1.52 10.92 3.37
C GLU A 22 -0.57 11.72 4.26
N LYS A 23 -0.98 12.91 4.69
CA LYS A 23 -0.19 13.71 5.64
C LYS A 23 -0.04 13.00 6.99
N TYR A 24 -1.09 12.31 7.44
CA TYR A 24 -1.04 11.52 8.68
C TYR A 24 -0.10 10.31 8.52
N THR A 25 -0.33 9.46 7.51
CA THR A 25 0.45 8.23 7.31
C THR A 25 1.92 8.52 6.99
N LYS A 26 2.24 9.68 6.40
CA LYS A 26 3.62 10.16 6.22
C LYS A 26 4.39 10.33 7.54
N LYS A 27 3.69 10.70 8.63
CA LYS A 27 4.26 10.90 9.97
C LYS A 27 4.40 9.59 10.78
N SER A 28 3.92 8.47 10.25
CA SER A 28 4.07 7.17 10.92
C SER A 28 5.53 6.81 11.12
N THR A 29 5.82 6.13 12.23
CA THR A 29 7.14 5.57 12.57
C THR A 29 7.45 4.29 11.81
N ILE A 30 6.50 3.72 11.06
CA ILE A 30 6.74 2.56 10.20
C ILE A 30 7.79 2.92 9.15
N ASN A 31 8.78 2.03 8.98
CA ASN A 31 9.84 2.18 8.02
C ASN A 31 9.27 2.54 6.64
N ARG A 32 9.82 3.60 6.03
CA ARG A 32 9.35 4.09 4.73
C ARG A 32 9.42 3.01 3.64
N ALA A 33 10.42 2.13 3.67
CA ALA A 33 10.54 1.02 2.72
C ALA A 33 9.34 0.07 2.86
N THR A 34 9.02 -0.37 4.09
CA THR A 34 7.84 -1.20 4.38
C THR A 34 6.55 -0.55 3.90
N ARG A 35 6.39 0.76 4.09
CA ARG A 35 5.21 1.49 3.60
C ARG A 35 5.08 1.43 2.07
N GLU A 36 6.16 1.63 1.33
CA GLU A 36 6.12 1.54 -0.13
C GLU A 36 5.92 0.09 -0.61
N LEU A 37 6.52 -0.91 0.05
CA LEU A 37 6.24 -2.33 -0.24
C LEU A 37 4.76 -2.68 -0.05
N ILE A 38 4.14 -2.24 1.05
CA ILE A 38 2.69 -2.40 1.26
C ILE A 38 1.93 -1.75 0.10
N LYS A 39 2.27 -0.51 -0.26
CA LYS A 39 1.57 0.21 -1.32
C LYS A 39 1.68 -0.49 -2.68
N ILE A 40 2.86 -1.01 -3.02
CA ILE A 40 3.07 -1.78 -4.24
C ILE A 40 2.26 -3.08 -4.18
N ARG A 41 2.37 -3.86 -3.08
CA ARG A 41 1.71 -5.17 -2.96
C ARG A 41 0.18 -5.06 -3.03
N VAL A 42 -0.41 -4.10 -2.32
CA VAL A 42 -1.84 -3.84 -2.38
C VAL A 42 -2.26 -3.43 -3.79
N SER A 43 -1.48 -2.58 -4.46
CA SER A 43 -1.74 -2.16 -5.83
C SER A 43 -1.64 -3.31 -6.85
N GLN A 44 -0.72 -4.26 -6.65
CA GLN A 44 -0.63 -5.49 -7.44
C GLN A 44 -1.89 -6.35 -7.29
N ILE A 45 -2.38 -6.54 -6.06
CA ILE A 45 -3.59 -7.32 -5.78
C ILE A 45 -4.82 -6.66 -6.41
N ASN A 46 -4.94 -5.34 -6.29
CA ASN A 46 -6.06 -4.58 -6.81
C ASN A 46 -5.98 -4.28 -8.32
N GLY A 47 -4.83 -4.54 -8.97
CA GLY A 47 -4.63 -4.26 -10.40
C GLY A 47 -4.55 -2.76 -10.75
N CYS A 48 -4.09 -1.90 -9.84
CA CYS A 48 -3.93 -0.47 -10.12
C CYS A 48 -2.59 -0.18 -10.82
N ALA A 49 -2.54 -0.27 -12.16
CA ALA A 49 -1.32 -0.02 -12.94
C ALA A 49 -0.67 1.35 -12.65
N PHE A 50 -1.49 2.41 -12.55
CA PHE A 50 -1.01 3.76 -12.21
C PHE A 50 -0.30 3.80 -10.84
N CYS A 51 -0.89 3.12 -9.84
CA CYS A 51 -0.35 3.08 -8.49
C CYS A 51 0.93 2.24 -8.44
N ILE A 52 0.99 1.14 -9.22
CA ILE A 52 2.20 0.32 -9.35
C ILE A 52 3.34 1.14 -9.95
N ASP A 53 3.14 1.87 -11.06
CA ASP A 53 4.17 2.74 -11.63
C ASP A 53 4.67 3.78 -10.62
N MET A 54 3.75 4.48 -9.96
CA MET A 54 4.08 5.52 -8.98
C MET A 54 4.92 4.96 -7.82
N HIS A 55 4.42 3.92 -7.14
CA HIS A 55 5.07 3.42 -5.92
C HIS A 55 6.36 2.66 -6.20
N THR A 56 6.47 1.96 -7.33
CA THR A 56 7.76 1.36 -7.74
C THR A 56 8.78 2.42 -8.14
N SER A 57 8.37 3.52 -8.79
CA SER A 57 9.26 4.66 -9.05
C SER A 57 9.75 5.31 -7.75
N ASP A 58 8.86 5.54 -6.79
CA ASP A 58 9.21 6.17 -5.52
C ASP A 58 10.05 5.25 -4.62
N ALA A 59 9.77 3.94 -4.60
CA ALA A 59 10.59 2.95 -3.92
C ALA A 59 12.04 2.93 -4.47
N ARG A 60 12.21 2.98 -5.79
CA ARG A 60 13.55 3.04 -6.41
C ARG A 60 14.30 4.32 -6.04
N LYS A 61 13.62 5.48 -6.04
CA LYS A 61 14.24 6.77 -5.62
C LYS A 61 14.75 6.74 -4.18
N MET A 62 14.20 5.88 -3.33
CA MET A 62 14.63 5.72 -1.94
C MET A 62 15.61 4.57 -1.71
N GLY A 63 16.09 3.92 -2.78
CA GLY A 63 17.10 2.86 -2.70
C GLY A 63 16.56 1.44 -2.56
N GLU A 64 15.25 1.22 -2.73
CA GLU A 64 14.70 -0.13 -2.82
C GLU A 64 15.20 -0.83 -4.09
N THR A 65 15.40 -2.15 -4.03
CA THR A 65 16.04 -2.89 -5.13
C THR A 65 15.01 -3.45 -6.11
N GLU A 66 15.41 -3.56 -7.38
CA GLU A 66 14.63 -4.24 -8.41
C GLU A 66 14.28 -5.67 -8.00
N GLN A 67 15.23 -6.40 -7.39
CA GLN A 67 15.02 -7.76 -6.88
C GLN A 67 13.85 -7.81 -5.90
N ARG A 68 13.82 -6.91 -4.91
CA ARG A 68 12.74 -6.84 -3.93
C ARG A 68 11.43 -6.47 -4.62
N ILE A 69 11.39 -5.40 -5.41
CA ILE A 69 10.17 -4.97 -6.12
C ILE A 69 9.56 -6.10 -6.97
N TYR A 70 10.38 -6.80 -7.76
CA TYR A 70 9.89 -7.88 -8.64
C TYR A 70 9.44 -9.12 -7.88
N CYS A 71 10.12 -9.50 -6.80
CA CYS A 71 9.75 -10.66 -6.00
C CYS A 71 8.62 -10.39 -5.00
N LEU A 72 8.10 -9.16 -4.93
CA LEU A 72 7.09 -8.79 -3.94
C LEU A 72 5.77 -9.57 -4.07
N ASN A 73 5.42 -10.07 -5.26
CA ASN A 73 4.25 -10.92 -5.44
C ASN A 73 4.44 -12.37 -4.91
N ALA A 74 5.69 -12.75 -4.59
CA ALA A 74 6.10 -14.04 -4.04
C ALA A 74 6.93 -13.86 -2.74
N TRP A 75 6.62 -12.80 -1.97
CA TRP A 75 7.41 -12.34 -0.83
C TRP A 75 7.60 -13.41 0.26
N ASN A 76 6.65 -14.33 0.42
CA ASN A 76 6.67 -15.37 1.43
C ASN A 76 7.87 -16.32 1.26
N GLU A 77 8.22 -16.65 0.01
CA GLU A 77 9.33 -17.54 -0.35
C GLU A 77 10.70 -16.84 -0.35
N CYS A 78 10.75 -15.53 -0.16
CA CYS A 78 11.98 -14.75 -0.25
C CYS A 78 12.69 -14.63 1.11
N THR A 79 14.01 -14.78 1.16
CA THR A 79 14.80 -14.67 2.40
C THR A 79 15.30 -13.26 2.70
N PHE A 80 15.21 -12.35 1.74
CA PHE A 80 15.71 -10.97 1.85
C PHE A 80 14.66 -9.96 2.36
N TYR A 81 13.46 -10.41 2.73
CA TYR A 81 12.51 -9.62 3.52
C TYR A 81 12.67 -9.98 5.00
N THR A 82 12.69 -8.96 5.85
CA THR A 82 12.74 -9.18 7.31
C THR A 82 11.44 -9.80 7.80
N ILE A 83 11.45 -10.41 8.99
CA ILE A 83 10.22 -10.98 9.57
C ILE A 83 9.17 -9.87 9.80
N GLU A 84 9.62 -8.70 10.27
CA GLU A 84 8.81 -7.49 10.41
C GLU A 84 8.11 -7.12 9.08
N GLU A 85 8.86 -7.07 7.97
CA GLU A 85 8.28 -6.80 6.65
C GLU A 85 7.28 -7.88 6.21
N LYS A 86 7.60 -9.15 6.46
CA LYS A 86 6.75 -10.28 6.09
C LYS A 86 5.40 -10.25 6.81
N VAL A 87 5.37 -9.99 8.12
CA VAL A 87 4.09 -9.91 8.85
C VAL A 87 3.26 -8.69 8.43
N ALA A 88 3.90 -7.57 8.08
CA ALA A 88 3.22 -6.40 7.53
C ALA A 88 2.64 -6.67 6.11
N LEU A 89 3.38 -7.40 5.27
CA LEU A 89 2.91 -7.82 3.95
C LEU A 89 1.75 -8.82 4.07
N GLU A 90 1.82 -9.77 4.99
CA GLU A 90 0.72 -10.69 5.25
C GLU A 90 -0.55 -9.94 5.71
N LEU A 91 -0.41 -9.01 6.67
CA LEU A 91 -1.50 -8.15 7.11
C LEU A 91 -2.11 -7.36 5.94
N CYS A 92 -1.28 -6.81 5.04
CA CYS A 92 -1.79 -6.05 3.90
C CYS A 92 -2.58 -6.92 2.92
N GLU A 93 -2.17 -8.17 2.68
CA GLU A 93 -2.97 -9.08 1.86
C GLU A 93 -4.30 -9.44 2.51
N HIS A 94 -4.30 -9.70 3.82
CA HIS A 94 -5.48 -10.06 4.60
C HIS A 94 -6.52 -8.92 4.61
N ILE A 95 -6.08 -7.68 4.85
CA ILE A 95 -6.96 -6.51 4.82
C ILE A 95 -7.39 -6.16 3.39
N THR A 96 -6.55 -6.36 2.38
CA THR A 96 -6.94 -6.11 0.98
C THR A 96 -7.98 -7.12 0.50
N LEU A 97 -7.82 -8.39 0.88
CA LEU A 97 -8.74 -9.49 0.58
C LEU A 97 -9.72 -9.74 1.74
N ILE A 98 -10.12 -8.68 2.45
CA ILE A 98 -10.93 -8.79 3.69
C ILE A 98 -12.21 -9.63 3.55
N PRO A 99 -12.94 -9.69 2.42
CA PRO A 99 -14.15 -10.50 2.34
C PRO A 99 -13.91 -12.00 2.56
N THR A 100 -12.73 -12.49 2.18
CA THR A 100 -12.37 -13.92 2.23
C THR A 100 -11.33 -14.24 3.29
N LYS A 101 -10.32 -13.38 3.47
CA LYS A 101 -9.20 -13.66 4.39
C LYS A 101 -9.45 -13.20 5.83
N ARG A 102 -10.20 -12.10 6.02
CA ARG A 102 -10.34 -11.41 7.33
C ARG A 102 -8.98 -11.12 7.98
N VAL A 103 -8.95 -10.75 9.26
CA VAL A 103 -7.72 -10.64 10.05
C VAL A 103 -7.86 -11.59 11.24
N PRO A 104 -7.31 -12.81 11.16
CA PRO A 104 -7.29 -13.76 12.27
C PRO A 104 -6.52 -13.23 13.48
N ASP A 105 -6.91 -13.67 14.69
CA ASP A 105 -6.25 -13.25 15.94
C ASP A 105 -4.76 -13.66 16.00
N ASP A 106 -4.38 -14.77 15.38
CA ASP A 106 -2.97 -15.19 15.33
C ASP A 106 -2.13 -14.24 14.46
N LEU A 107 -2.68 -13.72 13.37
CA LEU A 107 -2.02 -12.71 12.54
C LEU A 107 -1.88 -11.40 13.30
N TYR A 108 -2.93 -10.97 14.00
CA TYR A 108 -2.84 -9.80 14.88
C TYR A 108 -1.71 -9.94 15.90
N LYS A 109 -1.64 -11.07 16.62
CA LYS A 109 -0.59 -11.34 17.62
C LYS A 109 0.80 -11.29 17.00
N ARG A 110 1.00 -11.96 15.85
CA ARG A 110 2.30 -11.95 15.14
C ARG A 110 2.71 -10.56 14.65
N VAL A 111 1.76 -9.72 14.25
CA VAL A 111 2.07 -8.32 13.91
C VAL A 111 2.48 -7.57 15.18
N CYS A 112 1.79 -7.77 16.29
CA CYS A 112 2.11 -7.14 17.57
C CYS A 112 3.45 -7.57 18.20
N ASP A 113 4.04 -8.68 17.76
CA ASP A 113 5.40 -9.08 18.14
C ASP A 113 6.48 -8.13 17.57
N TYR A 114 6.17 -7.39 16.49
CA TYR A 114 7.10 -6.49 15.79
C TYR A 114 6.65 -5.03 15.77
N TYR A 115 5.35 -4.77 15.91
CA TYR A 115 4.75 -3.45 15.83
C TYR A 115 3.93 -3.16 17.10
N ASP A 116 4.18 -2.02 17.73
CA ASP A 116 3.35 -1.58 18.86
C ASP A 116 1.90 -1.29 18.41
N GLU A 117 1.00 -1.08 19.37
CA GLU A 117 -0.42 -0.82 19.09
C GLU A 117 -0.63 0.38 18.15
N LYS A 118 0.19 1.43 18.31
CA LYS A 118 0.11 2.63 17.47
C LYS A 118 0.58 2.34 16.05
N GLN A 119 1.63 1.55 15.90
CA GLN A 119 2.13 1.08 14.61
C GLN A 119 1.14 0.11 13.94
N TYR A 120 0.44 -0.74 14.70
CA TYR A 120 -0.63 -1.58 14.16
C TYR A 120 -1.76 -0.72 13.56
N VAL A 121 -2.22 0.29 14.31
CA VAL A 121 -3.21 1.25 13.79
C VAL A 121 -2.69 1.95 12.53
N ASP A 122 -1.42 2.37 12.51
CA ASP A 122 -0.82 2.99 11.33
C ASP A 122 -0.76 2.03 10.13
N LEU A 123 -0.39 0.77 10.33
CA LEU A 123 -0.39 -0.25 9.29
C LEU A 123 -1.79 -0.37 8.68
N VAL A 124 -2.82 -0.53 9.51
CA VAL A 124 -4.22 -0.62 9.07
C VAL A 124 -4.62 0.62 8.28
N LEU A 125 -4.26 1.82 8.72
CA LEU A 125 -4.56 3.06 8.02
C LEU A 125 -3.82 3.18 6.68
N ILE A 126 -2.52 2.82 6.63
CA ILE A 126 -1.74 2.81 5.39
C ILE A 126 -2.34 1.85 4.37
N ILE A 127 -2.72 0.63 4.82
CA ILE A 127 -3.32 -0.39 3.95
C ILE A 127 -4.68 0.08 3.43
N ASN A 128 -5.52 0.68 4.29
CA ASN A 128 -6.80 1.24 3.87
C ASN A 128 -6.62 2.41 2.90
N GLN A 129 -5.65 3.27 3.15
CA GLN A 129 -5.34 4.40 2.28
C GLN A 129 -5.01 3.95 0.86
N ILE A 130 -4.07 3.00 0.69
CA ILE A 130 -3.71 2.55 -0.65
C ILE A 130 -4.85 1.79 -1.33
N ASN A 131 -5.63 1.01 -0.57
CA ASN A 131 -6.85 0.38 -1.10
C ASN A 131 -7.83 1.43 -1.63
N SER A 132 -8.02 2.54 -0.92
CA SER A 132 -8.86 3.66 -1.37
C SER A 132 -8.27 4.35 -2.61
N TRP A 133 -6.96 4.60 -2.64
CA TRP A 133 -6.29 5.14 -3.84
C TRP A 133 -6.43 4.24 -5.06
N ASN A 134 -6.28 2.93 -4.90
CA ASN A 134 -6.47 1.98 -6.00
C ASN A 134 -7.90 2.06 -6.53
N ARG A 135 -8.91 2.08 -5.65
CA ARG A 135 -10.33 2.21 -6.04
C ARG A 135 -10.60 3.50 -6.80
N ILE A 136 -10.13 4.63 -6.28
CA ILE A 136 -10.28 5.94 -6.93
C ILE A 136 -9.60 5.92 -8.30
N SER A 137 -8.34 5.49 -8.36
CA SER A 137 -7.53 5.48 -9.57
C SER A 137 -8.18 4.62 -10.68
N ILE A 138 -8.60 3.40 -10.36
CA ILE A 138 -9.24 2.48 -11.30
C ILE A 138 -10.61 3.00 -11.74
N ALA A 139 -11.45 3.45 -10.79
CA ALA A 139 -12.80 3.93 -11.09
C ALA A 139 -12.78 5.19 -11.96
N MET A 140 -11.82 6.09 -11.71
CA MET A 140 -11.68 7.36 -12.43
C MET A 140 -10.83 7.23 -13.70
N GLY A 141 -10.35 6.03 -14.04
CA GLY A 141 -9.68 5.75 -15.30
C GLY A 141 -8.26 6.31 -15.42
N ASN A 142 -7.53 6.40 -14.31
CA ASN A 142 -6.10 6.71 -14.36
C ASN A 142 -5.33 5.56 -15.01
N THR A 143 -4.35 5.88 -15.86
CA THR A 143 -3.50 4.88 -16.54
C THR A 143 -2.03 5.16 -16.28
N ALA A 144 -1.22 4.11 -16.17
CA ALA A 144 0.23 4.25 -16.29
C ALA A 144 0.58 4.59 -17.75
N ILE A 145 1.54 5.50 -17.95
CA ILE A 145 2.04 5.92 -19.25
C ILE A 145 3.55 5.69 -19.23
N GLU A 146 4.07 5.10 -20.30
CA GLU A 146 5.53 4.99 -20.50
C GLU A 146 6.15 6.39 -20.55
N LYS A 147 7.23 6.60 -19.80
CA LYS A 147 7.89 7.90 -19.65
C LYS A 147 9.08 8.02 -20.58
#